data_AF-A0A9Q0YG48-F1
#
_entry.id   AF-A0A9Q0YG48-F1
#
_cell.length_a   1.000
_cell.length_b   1.000
_cell.length_c   1.000
_cell.angle_alpha   90.00
_cell.angle_beta   90.00
_cell.angle_gamma   90.00
#
_symmetry.space_group_name_H-M   'P 1'
#
loop_
_entity.id
_entity.type
_entity.pdbx_description
1 polymer ?
#
loop_
_entity_poly.entity_id
_entity_poly.type
_entity_poly.pdbx_seq_one_letter_code
_entity_poly.pdbx_strand_id
1 'polypeptide(L)'
;MAVVGADYEFIMVDAGVNGRVSDGGVIAVTEFGRLLDDGSLGLPEPAPLHQNDVTAMPYVFVGDDAFAMSENLLKPYGGDRLESDQRIYNYRLSRARRVTENAFGILTARFGVFQKAMQLSPEKATLITMTCCYLHNFLRKKSRCYIGPGAVDWEDANHEMHAGEWRASQRQLEGLRATMNRNAGNTARLVRDAFRHYFCTQGQVPWQDGM
;
A
#
# COMPACT_ATOMS: atom_id res chain seq x y z
N MET A 1 2.53 11.37 1.39
CA MET A 1 1.62 10.24 1.09
C MET A 1 1.82 9.82 -0.35
N ALA A 2 1.67 8.54 -0.68
CA ALA A 2 1.67 8.08 -2.06
C ALA A 2 0.70 6.92 -2.28
N VAL A 3 0.19 6.82 -3.51
CA VAL A 3 -0.52 5.64 -4.03
C VAL A 3 0.39 4.98 -5.04
N VAL A 4 0.62 3.67 -4.87
CA VAL A 4 1.54 2.89 -5.70
C VAL A 4 0.74 1.82 -6.44
N GLY A 5 1.00 1.70 -7.74
CA GLY A 5 0.40 0.67 -8.61
C GLY A 5 1.15 -0.65 -8.56
N ALA A 6 0.53 -1.70 -9.08
CA ALA A 6 1.08 -3.06 -9.06
C ALA A 6 2.39 -3.20 -9.87
N ASP A 7 2.69 -2.27 -10.78
CA ASP A 7 3.94 -2.21 -11.54
C ASP A 7 5.00 -1.31 -10.87
N TYR A 8 4.85 -1.10 -9.56
CA TYR A 8 5.72 -0.28 -8.71
C TYR A 8 5.78 1.19 -9.13
N GLU A 9 4.79 1.68 -9.87
CA GLU A 9 4.65 3.07 -10.29
C GLU A 9 3.97 3.92 -9.23
N PHE A 10 4.42 5.16 -9.05
CA PHE A 10 3.75 6.12 -8.19
C PHE A 10 2.58 6.75 -8.96
N ILE A 11 1.35 6.35 -8.65
CA ILE A 11 0.13 6.87 -9.30
C ILE A 11 -0.19 8.26 -8.80
N MET A 12 -0.02 8.48 -7.49
CA MET A 12 -0.21 9.77 -6.84
C MET A 12 0.85 9.94 -5.77
N VAL A 13 1.38 11.17 -5.64
CA VAL A 13 2.34 11.55 -4.62
C VAL A 13 1.95 12.92 -4.08
N ASP A 14 1.86 13.01 -2.77
CA ASP A 14 1.67 14.25 -2.02
C ASP A 14 2.83 14.38 -1.02
N ALA A 15 3.63 15.44 -1.16
CA ALA A 15 4.82 15.71 -0.36
C ALA A 15 4.82 17.17 0.12
N GLY A 16 5.40 17.41 1.29
CA GLY A 16 5.51 18.75 1.89
C GLY A 16 4.57 19.02 3.07
N VAL A 17 3.75 18.04 3.48
CA VAL A 17 2.94 18.13 4.70
C VAL A 17 3.84 18.07 5.94
N ASN A 18 3.53 18.87 6.95
CA ASN A 18 4.28 18.92 8.22
C ASN A 18 4.21 17.56 8.95
N GLY A 19 5.37 16.92 9.20
CA GLY A 19 5.48 15.61 9.86
C GLY A 19 5.01 15.54 11.32
N ARG A 20 4.52 16.66 11.89
CA ARG A 20 3.78 16.65 13.17
C ARG A 20 2.34 16.14 13.04
N VAL A 21 1.80 16.08 11.83
CA VAL A 21 0.52 15.40 11.56
C VAL A 21 0.79 13.90 11.60
N SER A 22 0.06 13.14 12.43
CA SER A 22 0.21 11.68 12.48
C SER A 22 0.01 11.09 11.09
N ASP A 23 0.86 10.15 10.68
CA ASP A 23 0.83 9.56 9.34
C ASP A 23 -0.54 9.01 8.93
N GLY A 24 -1.27 8.40 9.88
CA GLY A 24 -2.64 7.92 9.63
C GLY A 24 -3.70 9.02 9.49
N GLY A 25 -3.43 10.22 10.02
CA GLY A 25 -4.27 11.42 9.87
C GLY A 25 -3.90 12.27 8.65
N VAL A 26 -2.72 12.04 8.05
CA VAL A 26 -2.29 12.77 6.84
C VAL A 26 -3.26 12.52 5.69
N ILE A 27 -3.75 11.28 5.52
CA ILE A 27 -4.71 10.98 4.43
C ILE A 27 -5.95 11.85 4.52
N ALA A 28 -6.54 12.00 5.71
CA ALA A 28 -7.77 12.76 5.94
C ALA A 28 -7.63 14.26 5.65
N VAL A 29 -6.41 14.79 5.62
CA VAL A 29 -6.13 16.20 5.29
C VAL A 29 -5.59 16.39 3.88
N THR A 30 -5.36 15.31 3.14
CA THR A 30 -4.94 15.38 1.74
C THR A 30 -6.14 15.55 0.81
N GLU A 31 -5.91 16.16 -0.35
CA GLU A 31 -6.95 16.26 -1.39
C GLU A 31 -7.47 14.87 -1.78
N PHE A 32 -6.57 13.89 -1.93
CA PHE A 32 -6.94 12.52 -2.23
C PHE A 32 -7.87 11.90 -1.17
N GLY A 33 -7.56 12.04 0.13
CA GLY A 33 -8.43 11.52 1.18
C GLY A 33 -9.80 12.18 1.16
N ARG A 34 -9.86 13.49 0.93
CA ARG A 34 -11.15 14.20 0.77
C ARG A 34 -11.96 13.65 -0.41
N LEU A 35 -11.33 13.49 -1.58
CA LEU A 35 -11.98 12.95 -2.78
C LEU A 35 -12.38 11.48 -2.62
N LEU A 36 -11.65 10.71 -1.81
CA LEU A 36 -11.97 9.33 -1.48
C LEU A 36 -13.20 9.26 -0.58
N ASP A 37 -13.24 10.10 0.46
CA ASP A 37 -14.31 10.10 1.47
C ASP A 37 -15.63 10.66 0.92
N ASP A 38 -15.59 11.62 -0.02
CA ASP A 38 -16.78 12.19 -0.66
C ASP A 38 -17.23 11.45 -1.94
N GLY A 39 -16.50 10.40 -2.34
CA GLY A 39 -16.80 9.59 -3.52
C GLY A 39 -16.49 10.26 -4.86
N SER A 40 -15.84 11.42 -4.88
CA SER A 40 -15.54 12.17 -6.11
C SER A 40 -14.16 11.85 -6.73
N LEU A 41 -13.43 10.88 -6.18
CA LEU A 41 -12.17 10.39 -6.75
C LEU A 41 -12.32 9.76 -8.15
N GLY A 42 -13.55 9.43 -8.57
CA GLY A 42 -13.82 8.82 -9.87
C GLY A 42 -13.42 7.35 -9.95
N LEU A 43 -13.56 6.61 -8.85
CA LEU A 43 -13.37 5.17 -8.84
C LEU A 43 -14.41 4.50 -9.77
N PRO A 44 -14.08 3.37 -10.42
CA PRO A 44 -15.06 2.64 -11.20
C PRO A 44 -16.23 2.16 -10.33
N GLU A 45 -17.38 1.97 -10.98
CA GLU A 45 -18.56 1.39 -10.32
C GLU A 45 -18.24 0.03 -9.68
N PRO A 46 -18.84 -0.30 -8.53
CA PRO A 46 -18.66 -1.59 -7.88
C PRO A 46 -18.85 -2.77 -8.83
N ALA A 47 -18.01 -3.78 -8.69
CA ALA A 47 -18.04 -4.98 -9.52
C ALA A 47 -17.99 -6.26 -8.67
N PRO A 48 -18.58 -7.37 -9.12
CA PRO A 48 -18.47 -8.67 -8.44
C PRO A 48 -16.99 -9.11 -8.29
N LEU A 49 -16.61 -9.68 -7.13
CA LEU A 49 -15.26 -10.21 -6.92
C LEU A 49 -15.02 -11.48 -7.74
N HIS A 50 -16.06 -12.27 -7.92
CA HIS A 50 -16.10 -13.45 -8.77
C HIS A 50 -17.30 -13.37 -9.72
N GLN A 51 -17.18 -13.99 -10.90
CA GLN A 51 -18.20 -13.96 -11.96
C GLN A 51 -19.60 -14.45 -11.52
N ASN A 52 -19.66 -15.24 -10.44
CA ASN A 52 -20.91 -15.79 -9.90
C ASN A 52 -21.43 -15.03 -8.67
N ASP A 53 -20.74 -13.97 -8.22
CA ASP A 53 -21.19 -13.21 -7.06
C ASP A 53 -22.33 -12.27 -7.44
N VAL A 54 -23.41 -12.31 -6.64
CA VAL A 54 -24.57 -11.42 -6.82
C VAL A 54 -24.27 -10.01 -6.29
N THR A 55 -23.41 -9.92 -5.28
CA THR A 55 -23.09 -8.65 -4.62
C THR A 55 -21.87 -8.01 -5.28
N ALA A 56 -22.04 -6.80 -5.79
CA ALA A 56 -20.94 -5.99 -6.28
C ALA A 56 -20.14 -5.40 -5.12
N MET A 57 -18.80 -5.43 -5.21
CA MET A 57 -17.89 -4.88 -4.23
C MET A 57 -17.19 -3.62 -4.77
N PRO A 58 -16.91 -2.62 -3.92
CA PRO A 58 -16.21 -1.43 -4.36
C PRO A 58 -14.76 -1.74 -4.74
N TYR A 59 -14.19 -0.90 -5.60
CA TYR A 59 -12.74 -0.85 -5.78
C TYR A 59 -12.08 -0.27 -4.52
N VAL A 60 -11.01 -0.90 -4.06
CA VAL A 60 -10.37 -0.59 -2.78
C VAL A 60 -8.88 -0.34 -2.91
N PHE A 61 -8.37 0.58 -2.09
CA PHE A 61 -6.96 0.73 -1.79
C PHE A 61 -6.58 -0.18 -0.61
N VAL A 62 -5.30 -0.52 -0.54
CA VAL A 62 -4.74 -1.30 0.57
C VAL A 62 -3.86 -0.39 1.42
N GLY A 63 -4.23 -0.23 2.70
CA GLY A 63 -3.54 0.61 3.67
C GLY A 63 -2.81 -0.18 4.75
N ASP A 64 -1.93 0.53 5.46
CA ASP A 64 -1.41 0.13 6.78
C ASP A 64 -2.52 0.22 7.84
N ASP A 65 -2.36 -0.47 8.98
CA ASP A 65 -3.26 -0.37 10.14
C ASP A 65 -3.33 1.07 10.68
N ALA A 66 -2.30 1.87 10.43
CA ALA A 66 -2.28 3.27 10.83
C ALA A 66 -3.45 4.07 10.27
N PHE A 67 -3.98 3.73 9.09
CA PHE A 67 -5.09 4.45 8.46
C PHE A 67 -6.46 4.11 9.07
N ALA A 68 -7.38 5.08 8.98
CA ALA A 68 -8.78 4.84 9.25
C ALA A 68 -9.37 3.93 8.17
N MET A 69 -10.20 2.96 8.54
CA MET A 69 -10.84 2.07 7.57
C MET A 69 -12.08 2.73 6.98
N SER A 70 -12.22 2.67 5.66
CA SER A 70 -13.38 3.17 4.90
C SER A 70 -13.83 2.13 3.87
N GLU A 71 -14.92 2.41 3.14
CA GLU A 71 -15.45 1.48 2.13
C GLU A 71 -14.44 1.20 1.01
N ASN A 72 -13.59 2.18 0.68
CA ASN A 72 -12.58 2.08 -0.37
C ASN A 72 -11.15 1.92 0.18
N LEU A 73 -10.95 1.69 1.49
CA LEU A 73 -9.62 1.49 2.07
C LEU A 73 -9.61 0.30 3.03
N LEU A 74 -9.03 -0.81 2.55
CA LEU A 74 -8.82 -2.02 3.34
C LEU A 74 -7.60 -1.89 4.24
N LYS A 75 -7.73 -2.41 5.46
CA LYS A 75 -6.65 -2.51 6.44
C LYS A 75 -6.68 -3.86 7.17
N PRO A 76 -5.59 -4.28 7.84
CA PRO A 76 -5.54 -5.59 8.49
C PRO A 76 -6.53 -5.69 9.65
N TYR A 77 -6.91 -6.92 10.03
CA TYR A 77 -7.50 -7.20 11.34
C TYR A 77 -6.43 -6.99 12.41
N GLY A 78 -6.75 -6.17 13.42
CA GLY A 78 -5.90 -5.97 14.58
C GLY A 78 -6.23 -6.93 15.73
N GLY A 79 -5.35 -6.98 16.73
CA GLY A 79 -5.50 -7.80 17.93
C GLY A 79 -4.57 -9.01 17.97
N ASP A 80 -4.35 -9.53 19.18
CA ASP A 80 -3.35 -10.59 19.43
C ASP A 80 -3.86 -12.00 19.09
N ARG A 81 -5.18 -12.17 18.97
CA ARG A 81 -5.84 -13.46 18.72
C ARG A 81 -6.68 -13.38 17.46
N LEU A 82 -6.02 -13.61 16.33
CA LEU A 82 -6.66 -13.66 15.02
C LEU A 82 -7.14 -15.07 14.70
N GLU A 83 -8.35 -15.16 14.15
CA GLU A 83 -8.88 -16.39 13.56
C GLU A 83 -8.10 -16.77 12.29
N SER A 84 -8.18 -18.04 11.87
CA SER A 84 -7.42 -18.56 10.72
C SER A 84 -7.70 -17.77 9.43
N ASP A 85 -8.96 -17.44 9.17
CA ASP A 85 -9.39 -16.64 8.01
C ASP A 85 -8.86 -15.20 8.05
N GLN A 86 -8.78 -14.60 9.25
CA GLN A 86 -8.19 -13.28 9.48
C GLN A 86 -6.67 -13.29 9.25
N ARG A 87 -5.98 -14.37 9.64
CA ARG A 87 -4.55 -14.56 9.37
C ARG A 87 -4.28 -14.65 7.87
N ILE A 88 -5.07 -15.45 7.14
CA ILE A 88 -5.02 -15.56 5.67
C ILE A 88 -5.23 -14.18 5.03
N TYR A 89 -6.29 -13.47 5.43
CA TYR A 89 -6.58 -12.14 4.91
C TYR A 89 -5.42 -11.16 5.18
N ASN A 90 -4.92 -11.10 6.42
CA ASN A 90 -3.83 -10.19 6.80
C ASN A 90 -2.56 -10.48 6.02
N TYR A 91 -2.26 -11.76 5.80
CA TYR A 91 -1.11 -12.16 5.00
C TYR A 91 -1.26 -11.70 3.54
N ARG A 92 -2.43 -11.93 2.92
CA ARG A 92 -2.70 -11.47 1.55
C ARG A 92 -2.60 -9.94 1.43
N LEU A 93 -3.10 -9.22 2.43
CA LEU A 93 -2.99 -7.77 2.49
C LEU A 93 -1.53 -7.33 2.62
N SER A 94 -0.74 -8.00 3.47
CA SER A 94 0.70 -7.77 3.61
C SER A 94 1.43 -7.96 2.28
N ARG A 95 1.10 -9.01 1.53
CA ARG A 95 1.64 -9.24 0.17
C ARG A 95 1.34 -8.11 -0.79
N ALA A 96 0.11 -7.58 -0.79
CA ALA A 96 -0.24 -6.43 -1.62
C ALA A 96 0.58 -5.18 -1.21
N ARG A 97 0.74 -4.93 0.09
CA ARG A 97 1.51 -3.78 0.60
C ARG A 97 3.00 -3.82 0.27
N ARG A 98 3.58 -5.02 0.05
CA ARG A 98 4.99 -5.15 -0.38
C ARG A 98 5.28 -4.41 -1.67
N VAL A 99 4.28 -4.20 -2.53
CA VAL A 99 4.46 -3.38 -3.74
C VAL A 99 4.88 -1.96 -3.38
N THR A 100 4.19 -1.34 -2.41
CA THR A 100 4.52 0.00 -1.92
C THR A 100 5.90 0.04 -1.26
N GLU A 101 6.21 -0.94 -0.39
CA GLU A 101 7.54 -1.04 0.25
C GLU A 101 8.67 -1.14 -0.78
N ASN A 102 8.50 -2.02 -1.77
CA ASN A 102 9.47 -2.18 -2.86
C ASN A 102 9.61 -0.92 -3.70
N ALA A 103 8.52 -0.23 -4.04
CA ALA A 103 8.58 1.00 -4.84
C ALA A 103 9.41 2.09 -4.14
N PHE A 104 9.18 2.31 -2.83
CA PHE A 104 9.99 3.24 -2.03
C PHE A 104 11.43 2.76 -1.85
N GLY A 105 11.63 1.45 -1.69
CA GLY A 105 12.95 0.83 -1.63
C GLY A 105 13.78 1.08 -2.89
N ILE A 106 13.21 0.81 -4.07
CA ILE A 106 13.85 1.09 -5.37
C ILE A 106 14.13 2.58 -5.52
N LEU A 107 13.14 3.45 -5.24
CA LEU A 107 13.31 4.91 -5.33
C LEU A 107 14.50 5.38 -4.49
N THR A 108 14.58 4.92 -3.24
CA THR A 108 15.65 5.29 -2.30
C THR A 108 17.01 4.74 -2.74
N ALA A 109 17.07 3.50 -3.22
CA ALA A 109 18.32 2.86 -3.65
C ALA A 109 18.86 3.52 -4.91
N ARG A 110 17.96 3.89 -5.82
CA ARG A 110 18.30 4.43 -7.13
C ARG A 110 18.80 5.87 -7.07
N PHE A 111 18.10 6.73 -6.36
CA PHE A 111 18.41 8.17 -6.35
C PHE A 111 19.38 8.55 -5.23
N GLY A 112 19.55 7.72 -4.19
CA GLY A 112 20.52 7.92 -3.11
C GLY A 112 20.23 9.10 -2.18
N VAL A 113 19.53 10.14 -2.66
CA VAL A 113 19.19 11.36 -1.93
C VAL A 113 18.32 11.10 -0.70
N PHE A 114 17.54 10.02 -0.72
CA PHE A 114 16.67 9.60 0.40
C PHE A 114 17.39 8.73 1.44
N GLN A 115 18.64 8.30 1.20
CA GLN A 115 19.38 7.45 2.14
C GLN A 115 19.81 8.20 3.41
N LYS A 116 19.79 9.54 3.38
CA LYS A 116 20.11 10.42 4.51
C LYS A 116 19.07 11.52 4.60
N ALA A 117 18.90 12.08 5.80
CA ALA A 117 18.06 13.25 5.99
C ALA A 117 18.50 14.40 5.08
N MET A 118 17.57 14.94 4.29
CA MET A 118 17.83 16.08 3.42
C MET A 118 18.01 17.34 4.25
N GLN A 119 19.22 17.90 4.25
CA GLN A 119 19.54 19.19 4.89
C GLN A 119 19.17 20.35 3.95
N LEU A 120 17.91 20.38 3.51
CA LEU A 120 17.36 21.35 2.56
C LEU A 120 16.08 21.94 3.14
N SER A 121 15.64 23.07 2.58
CA SER A 121 14.33 23.62 2.94
C SER A 121 13.22 22.64 2.54
N PRO A 122 12.08 22.60 3.26
CA PRO A 122 10.96 21.72 2.94
C PRO A 122 10.49 21.83 1.48
N GLU A 123 10.54 23.02 0.90
CA GLU A 123 10.14 23.28 -0.49
C GLU A 123 11.09 22.56 -1.47
N LYS A 124 12.41 22.66 -1.23
CA LYS A 124 13.42 21.96 -2.03
C LYS A 124 13.33 20.44 -1.85
N ALA A 125 13.15 19.97 -0.62
CA ALA A 125 12.98 18.56 -0.32
C ALA A 125 11.74 17.98 -1.03
N THR A 126 10.63 18.73 -1.02
CA THR A 126 9.39 18.39 -1.75
C THR A 126 9.64 18.30 -3.25
N LEU A 127 10.29 19.30 -3.84
CA LEU A 127 10.61 19.32 -5.27
C LEU A 127 11.48 18.12 -5.67
N ILE A 128 12.51 17.80 -4.90
CA ILE A 128 13.38 16.64 -5.14
C ILE A 128 12.57 15.34 -5.04
N THR A 129 11.74 15.20 -4.01
CA THR A 129 10.88 14.03 -3.81
C THR A 129 9.99 13.79 -5.02
N MET A 130 9.25 14.82 -5.44
CA MET A 130 8.38 14.75 -6.62
C MET A 130 9.18 14.41 -7.88
N THR A 131 10.32 15.07 -8.09
CA THR A 131 11.19 14.83 -9.26
C THR A 131 11.66 13.38 -9.32
N CYS A 132 12.09 12.80 -8.21
CA CYS A 132 12.49 11.40 -8.17
C CYS A 132 11.33 10.46 -8.49
N CYS A 133 10.12 10.70 -7.98
CA CYS A 133 8.94 9.89 -8.30
C CYS A 133 8.60 9.97 -9.81
N TYR A 134 8.65 11.16 -10.42
CA TYR A 134 8.46 11.31 -11.86
C TYR A 134 9.52 10.60 -12.69
N LEU A 135 10.80 10.74 -12.32
CA LEU A 135 11.91 10.05 -12.99
C LEU A 135 11.82 8.54 -12.82
N HIS A 136 11.44 8.05 -11.65
CA HIS A 136 11.17 6.63 -11.39
C HIS A 136 10.12 6.09 -12.35
N ASN A 137 8.95 6.75 -12.44
CA ASN A 137 7.89 6.34 -13.34
C ASN A 137 8.32 6.37 -14.81
N PHE A 138 9.06 7.41 -15.21
CA PHE A 138 9.60 7.50 -16.57
C PHE A 138 10.55 6.33 -16.87
N LEU A 139 11.49 6.05 -15.98
CA LEU A 139 12.45 4.95 -16.15
C LEU A 139 11.76 3.59 -16.12
N ARG A 140 10.78 3.39 -15.24
CA ARG A 140 9.94 2.18 -15.20
C ARG A 140 9.27 1.94 -16.54
N LYS A 141 8.65 2.98 -17.12
CA LYS A 141 7.93 2.90 -18.39
C LYS A 141 8.85 2.71 -19.60
N LYS A 142 10.07 3.28 -19.57
CA LYS A 142 10.98 3.30 -20.73
C LYS A 142 12.04 2.22 -20.72
N SER A 143 12.39 1.69 -19.56
CA SER A 143 13.47 0.72 -19.40
C SER A 143 12.99 -0.55 -18.72
N ARG A 144 12.99 -1.65 -19.47
CA ARG A 144 12.63 -2.98 -18.97
C ARG A 144 13.58 -3.48 -17.87
N CYS A 145 14.83 -3.00 -17.86
CA CYS A 145 15.83 -3.36 -16.86
C CYS A 145 15.90 -2.39 -15.68
N TYR A 146 15.00 -1.39 -15.61
CA TYR A 146 14.98 -0.45 -14.48
C TYR A 146 14.73 -1.17 -13.15
N ILE A 147 13.79 -2.11 -13.16
CA ILE A 147 13.54 -3.06 -12.06
C ILE A 147 14.04 -4.41 -12.56
N GLY A 148 15.27 -4.76 -12.20
CA GLY A 148 15.91 -6.01 -12.58
C GLY A 148 15.52 -7.19 -11.67
N PRO A 149 15.91 -8.43 -12.03
CA PRO A 149 15.82 -9.57 -11.13
C PRO A 149 16.53 -9.25 -9.81
N GLY A 150 15.91 -9.57 -8.67
CA GLY A 150 16.46 -9.28 -7.34
C GLY A 150 16.21 -7.84 -6.84
N ALA A 151 15.76 -6.92 -7.68
CA ALA A 151 15.50 -5.53 -7.27
C ALA A 151 14.28 -5.38 -6.34
N VAL A 152 13.41 -6.38 -6.24
CA VAL A 152 12.22 -6.40 -5.39
C VAL A 152 12.19 -7.67 -4.56
N ASP A 153 11.46 -7.62 -3.45
CA ASP A 153 11.14 -8.82 -2.69
C ASP A 153 10.44 -9.83 -3.59
N TRP A 154 10.88 -11.08 -3.51
CA TRP A 154 10.28 -12.18 -4.25
C TRP A 154 10.10 -13.40 -3.33
N GLU A 155 9.24 -14.29 -3.76
CA GLU A 155 8.87 -15.48 -3.02
C GLU A 155 9.23 -16.70 -3.86
N ASP A 156 9.90 -17.66 -3.26
CA ASP A 156 10.27 -18.88 -3.96
C ASP A 156 9.14 -19.92 -3.97
N ALA A 157 9.42 -21.08 -4.56
CA ALA A 157 8.45 -22.17 -4.65
C ALA A 157 8.07 -22.79 -3.29
N ASN A 158 8.85 -22.51 -2.23
CA ASN A 158 8.61 -22.98 -0.86
C ASN A 158 7.89 -21.92 -0.01
N HIS A 159 7.45 -20.80 -0.61
CA HIS A 159 6.85 -19.66 0.10
C HIS A 159 7.83 -18.93 1.03
N GLU A 160 9.13 -19.14 0.86
CA GLU A 160 10.15 -18.39 1.58
C GLU A 160 10.36 -17.04 0.90
N MET A 161 10.48 -16.02 1.75
CA MET A 161 10.60 -14.64 1.31
C MET A 161 12.05 -14.24 1.18
N HIS A 162 12.42 -13.83 -0.02
CA HIS A 162 13.74 -13.34 -0.36
C HIS A 162 13.68 -11.82 -0.48
N ALA A 163 14.52 -11.15 0.30
CA ALA A 163 14.62 -9.71 0.34
C ALA A 163 15.18 -9.15 -0.97
N GLY A 164 14.57 -8.09 -1.49
CA GLY A 164 15.13 -7.34 -2.62
C GLY A 164 16.45 -6.66 -2.24
N GLU A 165 17.31 -6.42 -3.24
CA GLU A 165 18.64 -5.80 -3.08
C GLU A 165 18.62 -4.48 -2.29
N TRP A 166 17.54 -3.71 -2.43
CA TRP A 166 17.39 -2.43 -1.71
C TRP A 166 17.34 -2.61 -0.19
N ARG A 167 16.86 -3.76 0.32
CA ARG A 167 16.80 -4.03 1.76
C ARG A 167 18.19 -4.19 2.40
N ALA A 168 19.20 -4.57 1.62
CA ALA A 168 20.57 -4.74 2.12
C ALA A 168 21.30 -3.39 2.36
N SER A 169 20.89 -2.34 1.65
CA SER A 169 21.57 -1.03 1.67
C SER A 169 20.81 0.06 2.43
N GLN A 170 19.60 -0.25 2.93
CA GLN A 170 18.71 0.74 3.54
C GLN A 170 18.40 0.43 4.99
N ARG A 171 18.28 1.49 5.80
CA ARG A 171 17.60 1.40 7.09
C ARG A 171 16.11 1.14 6.82
N GLN A 172 15.51 0.27 7.62
CA GLN A 172 14.11 -0.10 7.51
C GLN A 172 13.24 1.17 7.47
N LEU A 173 12.28 1.23 6.54
CA LEU A 173 11.30 2.32 6.49
C LEU A 173 10.59 2.40 7.85
N GLU A 174 10.49 3.61 8.40
CA GLU A 174 9.77 3.81 9.66
C GLU A 174 8.28 3.51 9.46
N GLY A 175 7.70 2.73 10.37
CA GLY A 175 6.28 2.43 10.35
C GLY A 175 5.44 3.68 10.60
N LEU A 176 4.27 3.74 9.96
CA LEU A 176 3.36 4.87 10.08
C LEU A 176 2.79 4.94 11.51
N ARG A 177 2.70 6.14 12.07
CA ARG A 177 2.03 6.36 13.36
C ARG A 177 0.51 6.24 13.23
N ALA A 178 -0.07 5.39 14.07
CA ALA A 178 -1.50 5.12 14.05
C ALA A 178 -2.37 6.36 14.34
N THR A 179 -3.49 6.47 13.63
CA THR A 179 -4.49 7.50 13.88
C THR A 179 -5.28 7.22 15.17
N MET A 180 -5.75 8.28 15.84
CA MET A 180 -6.63 8.16 17.02
C MET A 180 -8.07 7.74 16.66
N ASN A 181 -8.50 7.88 15.40
CA ASN A 181 -9.87 7.61 14.99
C ASN A 181 -10.03 6.16 14.49
N ARG A 182 -10.57 5.30 15.35
CA ARG A 182 -10.61 3.84 15.13
C ARG A 182 -11.96 3.28 14.69
N ASN A 183 -13.00 4.11 14.67
CA ASN A 183 -14.37 3.63 14.43
C ASN A 183 -14.68 3.64 12.93
N ALA A 184 -14.45 2.49 12.30
CA ALA A 184 -14.93 2.25 10.95
C ALA A 184 -16.46 2.14 10.93
N GLY A 185 -17.09 2.71 9.91
CA GLY A 185 -18.51 2.49 9.65
C GLY A 185 -18.83 1.01 9.40
N ASN A 186 -20.08 0.61 9.65
CA ASN A 186 -20.52 -0.78 9.46
C ASN A 186 -20.25 -1.27 8.02
N THR A 187 -20.46 -0.43 7.01
CA THR A 187 -20.19 -0.78 5.61
C THR A 187 -18.73 -1.13 5.35
N ALA A 188 -17.79 -0.34 5.87
CA ALA A 188 -16.36 -0.59 5.70
C ALA A 188 -15.93 -1.95 6.29
N ARG A 189 -16.54 -2.35 7.41
CA ARG A 189 -16.32 -3.67 8.02
C ARG A 189 -16.87 -4.78 7.14
N LEU A 190 -18.08 -4.60 6.58
CA LEU A 190 -18.70 -5.55 5.67
C LEU A 190 -17.89 -5.75 4.39
N VAL A 191 -17.37 -4.67 3.80
CA VAL A 191 -16.48 -4.76 2.63
C VAL A 191 -15.25 -5.60 2.99
N ARG A 192 -14.55 -5.29 4.10
CA ARG A 192 -13.39 -6.08 4.53
C ARG A 192 -13.74 -7.56 4.75
N ASP A 193 -14.85 -7.83 5.42
CA ASP A 193 -15.29 -9.19 5.71
C ASP A 193 -15.67 -9.95 4.43
N ALA A 194 -16.22 -9.27 3.41
CA ALA A 194 -16.48 -9.85 2.10
C ALA A 194 -15.19 -10.22 1.35
N PHE A 195 -14.17 -9.35 1.36
CA PHE A 195 -12.85 -9.68 0.82
C PHE A 195 -12.20 -10.86 1.57
N ARG A 196 -12.28 -10.88 2.92
CA ARG A 196 -11.82 -12.02 3.74
C ARG A 196 -12.52 -13.31 3.33
N HIS A 197 -13.85 -13.29 3.20
CA HIS A 197 -14.63 -14.46 2.81
C HIS A 197 -14.24 -14.95 1.41
N TYR A 198 -14.12 -14.03 0.44
CA TYR A 198 -13.66 -14.34 -0.91
C TYR A 198 -12.29 -15.02 -0.89
N PHE A 199 -11.33 -14.49 -0.11
CA PHE A 199 -9.99 -15.07 0.00
C PHE A 199 -9.97 -16.48 0.59
N CYS A 200 -10.94 -16.83 1.42
CA CYS A 200 -11.06 -18.16 2.03
C CYS A 200 -11.97 -19.11 1.24
N THR A 201 -12.52 -18.68 0.11
CA THR A 201 -13.46 -19.46 -0.71
C THR A 201 -13.03 -19.44 -2.18
N GLN A 202 -13.76 -18.71 -3.04
CA GLN A 202 -13.53 -18.67 -4.48
C GLN A 202 -12.15 -18.11 -4.84
N GLY A 203 -11.61 -17.22 -4.01
CA GLY A 203 -10.31 -16.61 -4.18
C GLY A 203 -9.16 -17.35 -3.49
N GLN A 204 -9.38 -18.57 -2.97
CA GLN A 204 -8.33 -19.36 -2.30
C GLN A 204 -7.16 -19.64 -3.25
N VAL A 205 -5.95 -19.54 -2.71
CA VAL A 205 -4.71 -19.87 -3.40
C VAL A 205 -4.00 -21.02 -2.69
N PRO A 206 -3.24 -21.88 -3.41
CA PRO A 206 -2.71 -23.14 -2.85
C PRO A 206 -1.80 -23.00 -1.62
N TRP A 207 -1.26 -21.80 -1.41
CA TRP A 207 -0.23 -21.55 -0.40
C TRP A 207 -0.74 -20.89 0.88
N GLN A 208 -1.98 -20.42 0.91
CA GLN A 208 -2.44 -19.55 2.00
C GLN A 208 -2.64 -20.27 3.34
N ASP A 209 -2.80 -21.59 3.31
CA ASP A 209 -3.07 -22.39 4.52
C ASP A 209 -1.78 -22.82 5.24
N GLY A 210 -0.61 -22.61 4.63
CA GLY A 210 0.71 -22.91 5.21
C GLY A 210 1.29 -21.82 6.11
N MET A 211 0.46 -20.86 6.56
CA MET A 211 0.88 -19.56 7.13
C MET A 211 0.55 -19.37 8.62
#